data_AF-A0A4Q3A5N0-F1
#
_entry.id   AF-A0A4Q3A5N0-F1
#
_cell.length_a   1.000
_cell.length_b   1.000
_cell.length_c   1.000
_cell.angle_alpha   90.00
_cell.angle_beta   90.00
_cell.angle_gamma   90.00
#
_symmetry.space_group_name_H-M   'P 1'
#
loop_
_entity.id
_entity.type
_entity.pdbx_description
1 polymer ?
#
loop_
_entity_poly.entity_id
_entity_poly.type
_entity_poly.pdbx_seq_one_letter_code
_entity_poly.pdbx_strand_id
1 'polypeptide(L)'
;GGEVTGDVLHLTDRRQTFTFTGIALRPVLSLNRSFSAPVNIAFTQTPADLAHIARHDTDLFSRWQALTDLAIPNLTKAARDAREGHDVTCDPALIEALLEAAGDDTLEPAFRAQVLALPSEADIGRELGGNNDPEAIHTGRTAVLKLIGDAGVELFKRLFTEMKAEGAYSPDAEAAGRRALKSAALTYLAYAENSPQRAAEAFSAADNMTELSQALTLLAHRFPEASETTGALASFLTRFDANPLVIDKWFSLQATMPGEDALARVKALIDHPRYNAGNPNRVRALVGMYAFSNPTGFNRRDGEGYRFLAGQILEIDPKNPQLAARILTSMRSWRSLEPTRADQARDA
;
A
#
# COMPACT_ATOMS: atom_id res chain seq x y z
N GLY A 1 -12.05 2.88 -40.39
CA GLY A 1 -10.91 3.81 -40.36
C GLY A 1 -9.65 3.02 -40.12
N GLY A 2 -9.42 2.55 -38.90
CA GLY A 2 -8.43 1.52 -38.60
C GLY A 2 -8.97 0.08 -38.67
N GLU A 3 -8.06 -0.88 -38.53
CA GLU A 3 -8.34 -2.32 -38.44
C GLU A 3 -8.88 -2.68 -37.05
N VAL A 4 -9.92 -3.52 -37.02
CA VAL A 4 -10.59 -3.97 -35.80
C VAL A 4 -10.79 -5.47 -35.87
N THR A 5 -10.35 -6.21 -34.85
CA THR A 5 -10.58 -7.65 -34.71
C THR A 5 -11.37 -7.92 -33.44
N GLY A 6 -12.64 -8.33 -33.57
CA GLY A 6 -13.54 -8.43 -32.42
C GLY A 6 -13.69 -7.09 -31.71
N ASP A 7 -13.32 -7.05 -30.42
CA ASP A 7 -13.36 -5.84 -29.59
C ASP A 7 -11.99 -5.10 -29.54
N VAL A 8 -11.01 -5.50 -30.37
CA VAL A 8 -9.65 -4.95 -30.36
C VAL A 8 -9.44 -3.94 -31.48
N LEU A 9 -9.06 -2.72 -31.13
CA LEU A 9 -8.63 -1.68 -32.07
C LEU A 9 -7.13 -1.80 -32.32
N HIS A 10 -6.72 -2.00 -33.58
CA HIS A 10 -5.31 -2.17 -33.93
C HIS A 10 -4.67 -0.80 -34.12
N LEU A 11 -3.85 -0.39 -33.15
CA LEU A 11 -3.08 0.87 -33.20
C LEU A 11 -1.73 0.66 -33.89
N THR A 12 -1.67 0.87 -35.20
CA THR A 12 -0.49 0.57 -36.05
C THR A 12 0.18 1.79 -36.65
N ASP A 13 -0.51 2.92 -36.76
CA ASP A 13 0.07 4.18 -37.25
C ASP A 13 0.23 5.20 -36.12
N ARG A 14 1.08 6.21 -36.36
CA ARG A 14 1.28 7.34 -35.43
C ARG A 14 0.00 8.09 -35.11
N ARG A 15 -0.95 8.14 -36.05
CA ARG A 15 -2.28 8.73 -35.87
C ARG A 15 -3.29 7.89 -36.65
N GLN A 16 -4.31 7.42 -35.97
CA GLN A 16 -5.41 6.67 -36.56
C GLN A 16 -6.76 7.21 -36.08
N THR A 17 -7.83 6.88 -36.79
CA THR A 17 -9.19 7.29 -36.44
C THR A 17 -10.14 6.12 -36.61
N PHE A 18 -10.89 5.85 -35.55
CA PHE A 18 -11.94 4.85 -35.49
C PHE A 18 -13.28 5.58 -35.35
N THR A 19 -14.27 5.21 -36.15
CA THR A 19 -15.59 5.83 -36.14
C THR A 19 -16.63 4.76 -35.89
N PHE A 20 -17.37 4.93 -34.80
CA PHE A 20 -18.49 4.07 -34.43
C PHE A 20 -19.79 4.82 -34.70
N THR A 21 -20.78 4.14 -35.27
CA THR A 21 -22.08 4.72 -35.64
C THR A 21 -23.23 4.01 -34.92
N GLY A 22 -24.39 4.66 -34.83
CA GLY A 22 -25.56 4.06 -34.17
C GLY A 22 -25.56 4.18 -32.65
N ILE A 23 -24.72 5.03 -32.08
CA ILE A 23 -24.67 5.29 -30.64
C ILE A 23 -25.70 6.37 -30.30
N ALA A 24 -26.77 5.98 -29.58
CA ALA A 24 -27.91 6.86 -29.29
C ALA A 24 -27.65 7.88 -28.17
N LEU A 25 -26.69 7.60 -27.27
CA LEU A 25 -26.35 8.41 -26.11
C LEU A 25 -24.83 8.64 -26.06
N ARG A 26 -24.36 9.62 -25.28
CA ARG A 26 -22.92 9.83 -25.09
C ARG A 26 -22.30 8.57 -24.45
N PRO A 27 -21.31 7.90 -25.09
CA PRO A 27 -20.69 6.72 -24.52
C PRO A 27 -19.69 7.11 -23.42
N VAL A 28 -19.50 6.20 -22.47
CA VAL A 28 -18.36 6.20 -21.53
C VAL A 28 -17.30 5.25 -22.09
N LEU A 29 -16.08 5.72 -22.27
CA LEU A 29 -15.01 4.94 -22.89
C LEU A 29 -14.22 4.17 -21.84
N SER A 30 -14.23 2.84 -21.95
CA SER A 30 -13.31 1.96 -21.23
C SER A 30 -12.21 1.51 -22.18
N LEU A 31 -11.01 2.03 -21.95
CA LEU A 31 -9.86 1.87 -22.84
C LEU A 31 -8.80 0.97 -22.21
N ASN A 32 -8.05 0.26 -23.05
CA ASN A 32 -6.96 -0.63 -22.61
C ASN A 32 -7.42 -1.70 -21.60
N ARG A 33 -8.63 -2.25 -21.82
CA ARG A 33 -9.23 -3.31 -21.01
C ARG A 33 -8.26 -4.48 -20.84
N SER A 34 -8.26 -5.07 -19.64
CA SER A 34 -7.33 -6.13 -19.24
C SER A 34 -5.84 -5.81 -19.52
N PHE A 35 -5.48 -4.51 -19.54
CA PHE A 35 -4.14 -4.01 -19.87
C PHE A 35 -3.64 -4.53 -21.23
N SER A 36 -4.46 -4.40 -22.28
CA SER A 36 -4.18 -4.97 -23.60
C SER A 36 -2.88 -4.49 -24.25
N ALA A 37 -2.35 -3.32 -23.85
CA ALA A 37 -1.01 -2.87 -24.19
C ALA A 37 -0.33 -2.10 -23.01
N PRO A 38 1.01 -2.22 -22.86
CA PRO A 38 1.77 -1.52 -21.83
C PRO A 38 2.09 -0.08 -22.22
N VAL A 39 1.06 0.77 -22.30
CA VAL A 39 1.16 2.16 -22.76
C VAL A 39 0.62 3.14 -21.73
N ASN A 40 1.12 4.37 -21.76
CA ASN A 40 0.51 5.48 -21.03
C ASN A 40 -0.64 6.06 -21.85
N ILE A 41 -1.83 6.09 -21.26
CA ILE A 41 -3.03 6.64 -21.91
C ILE A 41 -3.18 8.10 -21.49
N ALA A 42 -2.98 9.01 -22.43
CA ALA A 42 -3.31 10.41 -22.24
C ALA A 42 -4.78 10.65 -22.56
N PHE A 43 -5.66 10.35 -21.60
CA PHE A 43 -7.11 10.52 -21.74
C PHE A 43 -7.71 11.00 -20.42
N THR A 44 -8.47 12.10 -20.47
CA THR A 44 -9.12 12.66 -19.28
C THR A 44 -10.58 12.25 -19.26
N GLN A 45 -10.98 11.56 -18.19
CA GLN A 45 -12.36 11.21 -17.91
C GLN A 45 -12.89 12.01 -16.73
N THR A 46 -14.19 12.28 -16.74
CA THR A 46 -14.84 12.90 -15.58
C THR A 46 -14.92 11.89 -14.43
N PRO A 47 -14.94 12.33 -13.16
CA PRO A 47 -15.16 11.43 -12.04
C PRO A 47 -16.45 10.60 -12.17
N ALA A 48 -17.50 11.18 -12.76
CA ALA A 48 -18.76 10.48 -13.03
C ALA A 48 -18.59 9.34 -14.05
N ASP A 49 -17.78 9.55 -15.10
CA ASP A 49 -17.49 8.52 -16.10
C ASP A 49 -16.64 7.38 -15.50
N LEU A 50 -15.63 7.71 -14.69
CA LEU A 50 -14.82 6.71 -14.00
C LEU A 50 -15.67 5.91 -13.00
N ALA A 51 -16.55 6.57 -12.23
CA ALA A 51 -17.48 5.88 -11.33
C ALA A 51 -18.45 4.98 -12.11
N HIS A 52 -18.88 5.40 -13.30
CA HIS A 52 -19.70 4.56 -14.18
C HIS A 52 -18.95 3.29 -14.63
N ILE A 53 -17.68 3.40 -15.02
CA ILE A 53 -16.82 2.25 -15.35
C ILE A 53 -16.65 1.34 -14.14
N ALA A 54 -16.29 1.92 -12.98
CA ALA A 54 -16.10 1.19 -11.72
C ALA A 54 -17.33 0.39 -11.30
N ARG A 55 -18.54 0.86 -11.63
CA ARG A 55 -19.81 0.20 -11.31
C ARG A 55 -20.22 -0.86 -12.34
N HIS A 56 -20.02 -0.59 -13.63
CA HIS A 56 -20.76 -1.31 -14.68
C HIS A 56 -19.88 -2.02 -15.72
N ASP A 57 -18.57 -1.77 -15.75
CA ASP A 57 -17.73 -2.47 -16.74
C ASP A 57 -17.73 -3.98 -16.47
N THR A 58 -17.73 -4.75 -17.55
CA THR A 58 -17.65 -6.22 -17.50
C THR A 58 -16.22 -6.71 -17.31
N ASP A 59 -15.21 -5.88 -17.54
CA ASP A 59 -13.80 -6.19 -17.30
C ASP A 59 -13.40 -5.71 -15.91
N LEU A 60 -13.11 -6.65 -15.01
CA LEU A 60 -12.74 -6.36 -13.63
C LEU A 60 -11.46 -5.50 -13.54
N PHE A 61 -10.51 -5.68 -14.47
CA PHE A 61 -9.33 -4.83 -14.52
C PHE A 61 -9.70 -3.36 -14.77
N SER A 62 -10.59 -3.09 -15.72
CA SER A 62 -11.07 -1.74 -16.03
C SER A 62 -11.82 -1.11 -14.86
N ARG A 63 -12.62 -1.90 -14.13
CA ARG A 63 -13.27 -1.44 -12.90
C ARG A 63 -12.25 -1.01 -11.85
N TRP A 64 -11.23 -1.84 -11.61
CA TRP A 64 -10.16 -1.55 -10.66
C TRP A 64 -9.30 -0.34 -11.10
N GLN A 65 -8.99 -0.23 -12.39
CA GLN A 65 -8.23 0.90 -12.93
C GLN A 65 -9.03 2.20 -12.77
N ALA A 66 -10.33 2.20 -13.06
CA ALA A 66 -11.17 3.38 -12.89
C ALA A 66 -11.24 3.87 -11.42
N LEU A 67 -11.27 2.94 -10.46
CA LEU A 67 -11.19 3.28 -9.03
C LEU A 67 -9.81 3.83 -8.66
N THR A 68 -8.74 3.31 -9.26
CA THR A 68 -7.37 3.83 -9.10
C THR A 68 -7.26 5.25 -9.64
N ASP A 69 -7.82 5.51 -10.83
CA ASP A 69 -7.83 6.81 -11.49
C ASP A 69 -8.68 7.84 -10.74
N LEU A 70 -9.73 7.39 -10.02
CA LEU A 70 -10.46 8.21 -9.05
C LEU A 70 -9.67 8.48 -7.76
N ALA A 71 -8.92 7.49 -7.28
CA ALA A 71 -8.20 7.56 -6.01
C ALA A 71 -6.97 8.48 -6.08
N ILE A 72 -6.21 8.42 -7.17
CA ILE A 72 -4.93 9.13 -7.31
C ILE A 72 -5.06 10.66 -7.14
N PRO A 73 -6.01 11.37 -7.79
CA PRO A 73 -6.21 12.80 -7.56
C PRO A 73 -6.55 13.16 -6.11
N ASN A 74 -7.38 12.33 -5.46
CA ASN A 74 -7.75 12.50 -4.05
C ASN A 74 -6.53 12.33 -3.11
N LEU A 75 -5.73 11.29 -3.34
CA LEU A 75 -4.55 10.99 -2.52
C LEU A 75 -3.43 12.02 -2.71
N THR A 76 -3.19 12.49 -3.94
CA THR A 76 -2.21 13.56 -4.19
C THR A 76 -2.67 14.90 -3.64
N LYS A 77 -3.98 15.19 -3.68
CA LYS A 77 -4.56 16.38 -3.03
C LYS A 77 -4.38 16.28 -1.52
N ALA A 78 -4.71 15.14 -0.91
CA ALA A 78 -4.54 14.91 0.52
C ALA A 78 -3.08 15.09 0.98
N ALA A 79 -2.12 14.63 0.19
CA ALA A 79 -0.69 14.86 0.47
C ALA A 79 -0.30 16.35 0.40
N ARG A 80 -0.86 17.10 -0.56
CA ARG A 80 -0.64 18.55 -0.67
C ARG A 80 -1.27 19.31 0.51
N ASP A 81 -2.52 19.00 0.83
CA ASP A 81 -3.25 19.60 1.96
C ASP A 81 -2.50 19.36 3.28
N ALA A 82 -2.06 18.12 3.53
CA ALA A 82 -1.30 17.78 4.72
C ALA A 82 0.03 18.55 4.81
N ARG A 83 0.74 18.73 3.69
CA ARG A 83 1.98 19.52 3.64
C ARG A 83 1.74 21.00 3.96
N GLU A 84 0.62 21.53 3.50
CA GLU A 84 0.24 22.95 3.63
C GLU A 84 -0.49 23.24 4.96
N GLY A 85 -0.77 22.21 5.76
CA GLY A 85 -1.51 22.33 7.02
C GLY A 85 -3.00 22.58 6.82
N HIS A 86 -3.54 22.26 5.65
CA HIS A 86 -4.98 22.30 5.36
C HIS A 86 -5.68 21.02 5.81
N ASP A 87 -6.98 21.13 6.07
CA ASP A 87 -7.81 19.96 6.35
C ASP A 87 -7.86 19.03 5.13
N VAL A 88 -7.57 17.75 5.37
CA VAL A 88 -7.65 16.72 4.33
C VAL A 88 -9.11 16.36 4.09
N THR A 89 -9.54 16.46 2.83
CA THR A 89 -10.86 16.04 2.36
C THR A 89 -10.75 14.95 1.31
N CYS A 90 -11.82 14.16 1.14
CA CYS A 90 -11.93 13.12 0.13
C CYS A 90 -13.23 13.32 -0.65
N ASP A 91 -13.18 13.23 -1.97
CA ASP A 91 -14.34 13.34 -2.84
C ASP A 91 -15.35 12.22 -2.49
N PRO A 92 -16.62 12.56 -2.19
CA PRO A 92 -17.67 11.58 -1.94
C PRO A 92 -17.80 10.54 -3.06
N ALA A 93 -17.56 10.91 -4.33
CA ALA A 93 -17.65 9.99 -5.45
C ALA A 93 -16.65 8.83 -5.35
N LEU A 94 -15.45 9.06 -4.81
CA LEU A 94 -14.48 8.00 -4.55
C LEU A 94 -14.95 7.08 -3.43
N ILE A 95 -15.41 7.66 -2.32
CA ILE A 95 -15.89 6.90 -1.16
C ILE A 95 -17.06 6.01 -1.57
N GLU A 96 -18.07 6.58 -2.23
CA GLU A 96 -19.24 5.86 -2.72
C GLU A 96 -18.85 4.72 -3.67
N ALA A 97 -18.01 4.99 -4.68
CA ALA A 97 -17.61 3.98 -5.65
C ALA A 97 -16.82 2.81 -5.00
N LEU A 98 -15.95 3.10 -4.04
CA LEU A 98 -15.22 2.08 -3.28
C LEU A 98 -16.14 1.24 -2.40
N LEU A 99 -17.05 1.87 -1.66
CA LEU A 99 -17.96 1.18 -0.75
C LEU A 99 -19.01 0.36 -1.51
N GLU A 100 -19.49 0.84 -2.65
CA GLU A 100 -20.37 0.07 -3.53
C GLU A 100 -19.66 -1.18 -4.07
N ALA A 101 -18.45 -1.02 -4.63
CA ALA A 101 -17.68 -2.16 -5.15
C ALA A 101 -17.31 -3.15 -4.03
N ALA A 102 -16.97 -2.68 -2.84
CA ALA A 102 -16.67 -3.52 -1.69
C ALA A 102 -17.92 -4.21 -1.13
N GLY A 103 -19.10 -3.60 -1.25
CA GLY A 103 -20.37 -4.11 -0.76
C GLY A 103 -21.12 -5.03 -1.73
N ASP A 104 -20.71 -5.06 -3.00
CA ASP A 104 -21.33 -5.87 -4.06
C ASP A 104 -21.02 -7.36 -3.90
N ASP A 105 -21.99 -8.12 -3.40
CA ASP A 105 -21.86 -9.56 -3.15
C ASP A 105 -21.89 -10.41 -4.43
N THR A 106 -22.12 -9.81 -5.61
CA THR A 106 -21.95 -10.49 -6.91
C THR A 106 -20.49 -10.60 -7.33
N LEU A 107 -19.59 -9.85 -6.68
CA LEU A 107 -18.17 -9.85 -6.95
C LEU A 107 -17.42 -10.79 -6.02
N GLU A 108 -16.41 -11.46 -6.57
CA GLU A 108 -15.56 -12.34 -5.79
C GLU A 108 -14.82 -11.54 -4.68
N PRO A 109 -14.68 -12.11 -3.47
CA PRO A 109 -13.99 -11.45 -2.36
C PRO A 109 -12.58 -10.96 -2.69
N ALA A 110 -11.85 -11.69 -3.55
CA ALA A 110 -10.52 -11.29 -3.98
C ALA A 110 -10.52 -9.95 -4.74
N PHE A 111 -11.47 -9.76 -5.67
CA PHE A 111 -11.63 -8.50 -6.40
C PHE A 111 -12.04 -7.36 -5.45
N ARG A 112 -13.00 -7.63 -4.57
CA ARG A 112 -13.45 -6.67 -3.54
C ARG A 112 -12.32 -6.23 -2.60
N ALA A 113 -11.38 -7.11 -2.30
CA ALA A 113 -10.18 -6.75 -1.54
C ALA A 113 -9.20 -5.89 -2.35
N GLN A 114 -9.05 -6.14 -3.66
CA GLN A 114 -8.18 -5.36 -4.54
C GLN A 114 -8.71 -3.94 -4.76
N VAL A 115 -10.02 -3.74 -4.91
CA VAL A 115 -10.59 -2.39 -5.04
C VAL A 115 -10.38 -1.55 -3.79
N LEU A 116 -10.39 -2.18 -2.61
CA LEU A 116 -10.10 -1.54 -1.32
C LEU A 116 -8.61 -1.26 -1.09
N ALA A 117 -7.72 -1.79 -1.94
CA ALA A 117 -6.29 -1.52 -1.84
C ALA A 117 -5.95 -0.17 -2.50
N LEU A 118 -6.06 0.92 -1.74
CA LEU A 118 -5.68 2.25 -2.22
C LEU A 118 -4.21 2.29 -2.69
N PRO A 119 -3.90 3.11 -3.73
CA PRO A 119 -2.53 3.37 -4.18
C PRO A 119 -1.55 3.58 -3.03
N SER A 120 -0.33 3.06 -3.20
CA SER A 120 0.71 3.11 -2.19
C SER A 120 1.30 4.52 -2.06
N GLU A 121 2.04 4.78 -0.98
CA GLU A 121 2.78 6.04 -0.83
C GLU A 121 3.79 6.27 -1.98
N ALA A 122 4.36 5.18 -2.53
CA ALA A 122 5.23 5.25 -3.70
C ALA A 122 4.47 5.66 -4.97
N ASP A 123 3.23 5.18 -5.14
CA ASP A 123 2.37 5.58 -6.26
C ASP A 123 2.00 7.07 -6.17
N ILE A 124 1.67 7.54 -4.97
CA ILE A 124 1.36 8.95 -4.70
C ILE A 124 2.59 9.82 -4.99
N GLY A 125 3.76 9.44 -4.49
CA GLY A 125 5.00 10.17 -4.74
C GLY A 125 5.41 10.17 -6.22
N ARG A 126 5.11 9.11 -6.97
CA ARG A 126 5.32 9.07 -8.42
C ARG A 126 4.38 10.04 -9.13
N GLU A 127 3.10 10.06 -8.76
CA GLU A 127 2.11 10.96 -9.38
C GLU A 127 2.39 12.44 -9.09
N LEU A 128 2.83 12.77 -7.88
CA LEU A 128 3.25 14.14 -7.54
C LEU A 128 4.40 14.64 -8.44
N GLY A 129 5.19 13.73 -9.02
CA GLY A 129 6.23 14.03 -10.00
C GLY A 129 7.52 14.64 -9.42
N GLY A 130 7.51 15.07 -8.15
CA GLY A 130 8.65 15.64 -7.44
C GLY A 130 8.22 16.48 -6.24
N ASN A 131 9.20 17.05 -5.53
CA ASN A 131 8.97 17.79 -4.28
C ASN A 131 8.17 16.97 -3.24
N ASN A 132 8.47 15.68 -3.18
CA ASN A 132 7.81 14.72 -2.31
C ASN A 132 8.23 14.95 -0.86
N ASP A 133 7.24 15.19 0.00
CA ASP A 133 7.39 15.13 1.45
C ASP A 133 6.79 13.80 1.95
N PRO A 134 7.63 12.82 2.35
CA PRO A 134 7.17 11.51 2.83
C PRO A 134 6.19 11.60 4.01
N GLU A 135 6.37 12.56 4.91
CA GLU A 135 5.49 12.73 6.07
C GLU A 135 4.11 13.23 5.64
N ALA A 136 4.07 14.17 4.70
CA ALA A 136 2.81 14.68 4.16
C ALA A 136 2.06 13.63 3.33
N ILE A 137 2.78 12.82 2.54
CA ILE A 137 2.19 11.69 1.79
C ILE A 137 1.58 10.67 2.74
N HIS A 138 2.33 10.28 3.78
CA HIS A 138 1.85 9.32 4.79
C HIS A 138 0.61 9.86 5.53
N THR A 139 0.66 11.13 5.96
CA THR A 139 -0.43 11.80 6.68
C THR A 139 -1.68 11.92 5.82
N GLY A 140 -1.55 12.41 4.59
CA GLY A 140 -2.66 12.54 3.65
C GLY A 140 -3.31 11.21 3.31
N ARG A 141 -2.51 10.17 3.03
CA ARG A 141 -3.02 8.82 2.75
C ARG A 141 -3.74 8.23 3.96
N THR A 142 -3.19 8.38 5.15
CA THR A 142 -3.80 7.93 6.41
C THR A 142 -5.14 8.62 6.68
N ALA A 143 -5.23 9.93 6.42
CA ALA A 143 -6.48 10.67 6.55
C ALA A 143 -7.56 10.18 5.56
N VAL A 144 -7.20 9.91 4.30
CA VAL A 144 -8.14 9.33 3.32
C VAL A 144 -8.62 7.93 3.73
N LEU A 145 -7.72 7.07 4.21
CA LEU A 145 -8.10 5.76 4.76
C LEU A 145 -9.08 5.89 5.92
N LYS A 146 -8.87 6.88 6.80
CA LYS A 146 -9.80 7.17 7.89
C LYS A 146 -11.16 7.65 7.38
N LEU A 147 -11.21 8.59 6.44
CA LEU A 147 -12.46 9.11 5.89
C LEU A 147 -13.31 8.01 5.24
N ILE A 148 -12.67 7.10 4.49
CA ILE A 148 -13.36 5.93 3.91
C ILE A 148 -13.80 4.96 5.02
N GLY A 149 -12.94 4.71 6.01
CA GLY A 149 -13.24 3.86 7.16
C GLY A 149 -14.45 4.35 7.96
N ASP A 150 -14.50 5.64 8.24
CA ASP A 150 -15.61 6.29 8.96
C ASP A 150 -16.91 6.18 8.18
N ALA A 151 -16.89 6.49 6.87
CA ALA A 151 -18.06 6.42 6.00
C ALA A 151 -18.58 4.98 5.81
N GLY A 152 -17.67 4.00 5.77
CA GLY A 152 -17.97 2.59 5.52
C GLY A 152 -18.02 1.71 6.77
N VAL A 153 -18.03 2.27 7.98
CA VAL A 153 -17.79 1.51 9.22
C VAL A 153 -18.69 0.29 9.38
N GLU A 154 -19.99 0.43 9.10
CA GLU A 154 -20.95 -0.69 9.21
C GLU A 154 -20.74 -1.74 8.11
N LEU A 155 -20.38 -1.31 6.89
CA LEU A 155 -19.99 -2.24 5.84
C LEU A 155 -18.76 -3.03 6.25
N PHE A 156 -17.72 -2.38 6.77
CA PHE A 156 -16.49 -3.08 7.16
C PHE A 156 -16.71 -4.02 8.35
N LYS A 157 -17.57 -3.67 9.32
CA LYS A 157 -17.98 -4.60 10.39
C LYS A 157 -18.66 -5.85 9.83
N ARG A 158 -19.58 -5.68 8.89
CA ARG A 158 -20.25 -6.77 8.19
C ARG A 158 -19.23 -7.66 7.48
N LEU A 159 -18.38 -7.09 6.63
CA LEU A 159 -17.37 -7.83 5.87
C LEU A 159 -16.37 -8.56 6.78
N PHE A 160 -15.91 -7.92 7.86
CA PHE A 160 -15.00 -8.55 8.82
C PHE A 160 -15.61 -9.79 9.48
N THR A 161 -16.92 -9.75 9.73
CA THR A 161 -17.67 -10.87 10.34
C THR A 161 -17.97 -11.95 9.32
N GLU A 162 -18.55 -11.60 8.17
CA GLU A 162 -19.01 -12.53 7.13
C GLU A 162 -17.86 -13.22 6.40
N MET A 163 -16.70 -12.58 6.28
CA MET A 163 -15.52 -13.14 5.60
C MET A 163 -14.65 -14.00 6.52
N LYS A 164 -15.03 -14.19 7.78
CA LYS A 164 -14.39 -15.16 8.67
C LYS A 164 -14.42 -16.55 8.01
N ALA A 165 -13.30 -17.26 8.08
CA ALA A 165 -13.24 -18.62 7.59
C ALA A 165 -14.11 -19.54 8.45
N GLU A 166 -14.82 -20.45 7.81
CA GLU A 166 -15.51 -21.56 8.46
C GLU A 166 -14.66 -22.82 8.29
N GLY A 167 -14.24 -23.44 9.40
CA GLY A 167 -13.44 -24.66 9.37
C GLY A 167 -11.93 -24.44 9.32
N ALA A 168 -11.21 -25.46 8.84
CA ALA A 168 -9.74 -25.48 8.84
C ALA A 168 -9.14 -24.57 7.75
N TYR A 169 -7.92 -24.09 7.98
CA TYR A 169 -7.19 -23.30 6.99
C TYR A 169 -7.08 -24.02 5.64
N SER A 170 -7.42 -23.30 4.56
CA SER A 170 -7.19 -23.72 3.17
C SER A 170 -6.41 -22.66 2.38
N PRO A 171 -5.40 -23.05 1.59
CA PRO A 171 -4.64 -22.14 0.73
C PRO A 171 -5.31 -21.87 -0.63
N ASP A 172 -6.51 -22.40 -0.90
CA ASP A 172 -7.21 -22.18 -2.17
C ASP A 172 -7.57 -20.71 -2.43
N ALA A 173 -7.90 -20.40 -3.70
CA ALA A 173 -8.15 -19.04 -4.16
C ALA A 173 -9.37 -18.39 -3.48
N GLU A 174 -10.43 -19.16 -3.24
CA GLU A 174 -11.66 -18.67 -2.62
C GLU A 174 -11.42 -18.27 -1.16
N ALA A 175 -10.80 -19.17 -0.38
CA ALA A 175 -10.42 -18.93 1.00
C ALA A 175 -9.40 -17.79 1.10
N ALA A 176 -8.47 -17.69 0.15
CA ALA A 176 -7.52 -16.56 0.08
C ALA A 176 -8.24 -15.23 -0.18
N GLY A 177 -9.20 -15.20 -1.10
CA GLY A 177 -10.01 -14.01 -1.38
C GLY A 177 -10.81 -13.56 -0.15
N ARG A 178 -11.44 -14.49 0.56
CA ARG A 178 -12.17 -14.20 1.82
C ARG A 178 -11.24 -13.61 2.88
N ARG A 179 -10.08 -14.22 3.11
CA ARG A 179 -9.06 -13.69 4.05
C ARG A 179 -8.57 -12.30 3.64
N ALA A 180 -8.38 -12.06 2.34
CA ALA A 180 -7.97 -10.75 1.83
C ALA A 180 -9.04 -9.68 2.11
N LEU A 181 -10.31 -9.97 1.86
CA LEU A 181 -11.40 -9.03 2.11
C LEU A 181 -11.60 -8.78 3.61
N LYS A 182 -11.53 -9.81 4.45
CA LYS A 182 -11.52 -9.67 5.91
C LYS A 182 -10.37 -8.78 6.39
N SER A 183 -9.17 -8.95 5.82
CA SER A 183 -7.97 -8.16 6.16
C SER A 183 -8.10 -6.71 5.73
N ALA A 184 -8.69 -6.45 4.55
CA ALA A 184 -9.01 -5.10 4.09
C ALA A 184 -10.03 -4.43 5.03
N ALA A 185 -11.10 -5.13 5.40
CA ALA A 185 -12.09 -4.64 6.34
C ALA A 185 -11.48 -4.33 7.72
N LEU A 186 -10.63 -5.21 8.26
CA LEU A 186 -9.91 -4.98 9.52
C LEU A 186 -9.05 -3.71 9.46
N THR A 187 -8.42 -3.46 8.31
CA THR A 187 -7.59 -2.25 8.10
C THR A 187 -8.45 -0.99 8.25
N TYR A 188 -9.57 -0.89 7.52
CA TYR A 188 -10.46 0.27 7.62
C TYR A 188 -11.09 0.44 9.00
N LEU A 189 -11.47 -0.67 9.66
CA LEU A 189 -11.96 -0.62 11.05
C LEU A 189 -10.90 -0.07 12.01
N ALA A 190 -9.63 -0.45 11.85
CA ALA A 190 -8.55 0.08 12.68
C ALA A 190 -8.38 1.61 12.53
N TYR A 191 -8.58 2.15 11.31
CA TYR A 191 -8.58 3.60 11.10
C TYR A 191 -9.83 4.29 11.67
N ALA A 192 -11.01 3.71 11.47
CA ALA A 192 -12.28 4.28 11.89
C ALA A 192 -12.44 4.29 13.42
N GLU A 193 -12.20 3.13 14.05
CA GLU A 193 -12.34 2.94 15.50
C GLU A 193 -11.19 3.58 16.28
N ASN A 194 -10.03 3.77 15.62
CA ASN A 194 -8.82 4.34 16.22
C ASN A 194 -8.44 3.67 17.55
N SER A 195 -8.60 2.34 17.61
CA SER A 195 -8.34 1.51 18.80
C SER A 195 -7.54 0.26 18.41
N PRO A 196 -6.55 -0.15 19.23
CA PRO A 196 -5.77 -1.36 18.98
C PRO A 196 -6.58 -2.64 19.21
N GLN A 197 -7.70 -2.56 19.95
CA GLN A 197 -8.40 -3.72 20.49
C GLN A 197 -8.78 -4.75 19.42
N ARG A 198 -9.42 -4.32 18.33
CA ARG A 198 -9.86 -5.23 17.27
C ARG A 198 -8.69 -5.92 16.57
N ALA A 199 -7.60 -5.20 16.34
CA ALA A 199 -6.40 -5.79 15.75
C ALA A 199 -5.72 -6.77 16.72
N ALA A 200 -5.73 -6.50 18.02
CA ALA A 200 -5.22 -7.41 19.05
C ALA A 200 -6.06 -8.70 19.17
N GLU A 201 -7.38 -8.58 19.11
CA GLU A 201 -8.31 -9.71 19.07
C GLU A 201 -8.08 -10.55 17.80
N ALA A 202 -7.94 -9.90 16.64
CA ALA A 202 -7.64 -10.58 15.37
C ALA A 202 -6.29 -11.29 15.40
N PHE A 203 -5.25 -10.68 15.97
CA PHE A 203 -3.94 -11.30 16.15
C PHE A 203 -4.02 -12.55 17.02
N SER A 204 -4.74 -12.46 18.14
CA SER A 204 -4.89 -13.56 19.09
C SER A 204 -5.69 -14.73 18.50
N ALA A 205 -6.69 -14.43 17.67
CA ALA A 205 -7.55 -15.42 17.03
C ALA A 205 -6.96 -16.02 15.74
N ALA A 206 -5.87 -15.45 15.19
CA ALA A 206 -5.32 -15.88 13.91
C ALA A 206 -4.68 -17.28 13.97
N ASP A 207 -5.15 -18.16 13.09
CA ASP A 207 -4.68 -19.55 12.96
C ASP A 207 -3.65 -19.74 11.83
N ASN A 208 -3.43 -18.70 11.01
CA ASN A 208 -2.54 -18.72 9.86
C ASN A 208 -1.67 -17.46 9.79
N MET A 209 -0.53 -17.56 9.09
CA MET A 209 0.46 -16.49 9.03
C MET A 209 -0.04 -15.23 8.30
N THR A 210 -0.98 -15.36 7.36
CA THR A 210 -1.51 -14.20 6.61
C THR A 210 -2.31 -13.29 7.53
N GLU A 211 -3.29 -13.83 8.27
CA GLU A 211 -4.08 -13.04 9.22
C GLU A 211 -3.23 -12.54 10.39
N LEU A 212 -2.33 -13.39 10.90
CA LEU A 212 -1.44 -13.03 12.00
C LEU A 212 -0.52 -11.85 11.62
N SER A 213 0.09 -11.90 10.43
CA SER A 213 0.98 -10.84 9.95
C SER A 213 0.21 -9.53 9.71
N GLN A 214 -1.01 -9.61 9.15
CA GLN A 214 -1.83 -8.42 8.93
C GLN A 214 -2.19 -7.73 10.24
N ALA A 215 -2.70 -8.49 11.21
CA ALA A 215 -3.10 -7.94 12.50
C ALA A 215 -1.89 -7.34 13.26
N LEU A 216 -0.74 -8.02 13.24
CA LEU A 216 0.49 -7.49 13.83
C LEU A 216 0.97 -6.22 13.13
N THR A 217 0.83 -6.15 11.80
CA THR A 217 1.21 -4.95 11.03
C THR A 217 0.34 -3.77 11.43
N LEU A 218 -0.97 -3.96 11.55
CA LEU A 218 -1.89 -2.90 11.99
C LEU A 218 -1.56 -2.41 13.41
N LEU A 219 -1.33 -3.34 14.35
CA LEU A 219 -0.90 -2.99 15.70
C LEU A 219 0.37 -2.14 15.69
N ALA A 220 1.42 -2.62 15.02
CA ALA A 220 2.72 -1.95 14.99
C ALA A 220 2.68 -0.61 14.25
N HIS A 221 2.00 -0.54 13.10
CA HIS A 221 2.03 0.65 12.25
C HIS A 221 1.08 1.73 12.73
N ARG A 222 -0.04 1.37 13.36
CA ARG A 222 -1.08 2.33 13.77
C ARG A 222 -1.09 2.64 15.26
N PHE A 223 -0.68 1.69 16.08
CA PHE A 223 -0.72 1.76 17.54
C PHE A 223 0.62 1.36 18.17
N PRO A 224 1.76 1.96 17.75
CA PRO A 224 3.10 1.54 18.19
C PRO A 224 3.27 1.59 19.72
N GLU A 225 2.61 2.54 20.38
CA GLU A 225 2.70 2.77 21.83
C GLU A 225 1.69 1.95 22.65
N ALA A 226 0.81 1.18 22.01
CA ALA A 226 -0.16 0.37 22.72
C ALA A 226 0.50 -0.85 23.38
N SER A 227 0.03 -1.19 24.57
CA SER A 227 0.49 -2.38 25.31
C SER A 227 0.27 -3.68 24.53
N GLU A 228 -0.83 -3.73 23.79
CA GLU A 228 -1.25 -4.81 22.92
C GLU A 228 -0.24 -5.03 21.80
N THR A 229 0.31 -3.95 21.24
CA THR A 229 1.35 -4.00 20.21
C THR A 229 2.64 -4.59 20.75
N THR A 230 3.09 -4.10 21.91
CA THR A 230 4.30 -4.62 22.57
C THR A 230 4.13 -6.11 22.90
N GLY A 231 2.98 -6.49 23.46
CA GLY A 231 2.65 -7.88 23.77
C GLY A 231 2.59 -8.78 22.53
N ALA A 232 1.98 -8.31 21.44
CA ALA A 232 1.88 -9.06 20.19
C ALA A 232 3.24 -9.26 19.52
N LEU A 233 4.12 -8.25 19.51
CA LEU A 233 5.49 -8.36 18.99
C LEU A 233 6.32 -9.38 19.78
N ALA A 234 6.24 -9.35 21.11
CA ALA A 234 6.94 -10.30 21.98
C ALA A 234 6.40 -11.73 21.83
N SER A 235 5.07 -11.87 21.76
CA SER A 235 4.40 -13.16 21.54
C SER A 235 4.76 -13.76 20.18
N PHE A 236 4.77 -12.95 19.11
CA PHE A 236 5.18 -13.41 17.78
C PHE A 236 6.63 -13.93 17.78
N LEU A 237 7.56 -13.17 18.38
CA LEU A 237 8.95 -13.58 18.48
C LEU A 237 9.10 -14.90 19.26
N THR A 238 8.44 -15.00 20.42
CA THR A 238 8.48 -16.22 21.25
C THR A 238 7.90 -17.43 20.53
N ARG A 239 6.77 -17.26 19.85
CA ARG A 239 6.07 -18.33 19.12
C ARG A 239 6.90 -18.89 17.97
N PHE A 240 7.70 -18.05 17.31
CA PHE A 240 8.41 -18.41 16.08
C PHE A 240 9.93 -18.34 16.20
N ASP A 241 10.48 -18.30 17.42
CA ASP A 241 11.92 -18.10 17.64
C ASP A 241 12.78 -19.10 16.87
N ALA A 242 12.34 -20.36 16.79
CA ALA A 242 13.02 -21.42 16.07
C ALA A 242 12.92 -21.34 14.53
N ASN A 243 12.17 -20.39 13.95
CA ASN A 243 11.94 -20.27 12.51
C ASN A 243 12.58 -18.98 11.93
N PRO A 244 13.80 -19.06 11.35
CA PRO A 244 14.54 -17.89 10.89
C PRO A 244 13.80 -17.01 9.87
N LEU A 245 13.03 -17.63 8.96
CA LEU A 245 12.27 -16.93 7.91
C LEU A 245 11.06 -16.17 8.48
N VAL A 246 10.44 -16.70 9.53
CA VAL A 246 9.35 -16.00 10.21
C VAL A 246 9.89 -14.85 11.05
N ILE A 247 11.07 -15.01 11.65
CA ILE A 247 11.76 -13.90 12.31
C ILE A 247 12.13 -12.79 11.30
N ASP A 248 12.45 -13.10 10.02
CA ASP A 248 12.64 -12.07 8.98
C ASP A 248 11.40 -11.21 8.80
N LYS A 249 10.19 -11.78 8.86
CA LYS A 249 8.93 -11.01 8.84
C LYS A 249 8.82 -10.08 10.06
N TRP A 250 9.22 -10.56 11.24
CA TRP A 250 9.18 -9.77 12.47
C TRP A 250 10.11 -8.55 12.43
N PHE A 251 11.32 -8.69 11.87
CA PHE A 251 12.20 -7.55 11.62
C PHE A 251 11.66 -6.62 10.55
N SER A 252 11.18 -7.17 9.42
CA SER A 252 10.64 -6.38 8.30
C SER A 252 9.48 -5.51 8.74
N LEU A 253 8.53 -6.09 9.49
CA LEU A 253 7.37 -5.39 10.00
C LEU A 253 7.77 -4.19 10.87
N GLN A 254 8.71 -4.36 11.79
CA GLN A 254 9.20 -3.27 12.64
C GLN A 254 10.03 -2.25 11.88
N ALA A 255 10.84 -2.68 10.91
CA ALA A 255 11.63 -1.81 10.05
C ALA A 255 10.76 -0.87 9.20
N THR A 256 9.53 -1.30 8.90
CA THR A 256 8.53 -0.53 8.13
C THR A 256 7.55 0.29 8.97
N MET A 257 7.66 0.26 10.31
CA MET A 257 6.82 1.11 11.17
C MET A 257 7.11 2.59 10.88
N PRO A 258 6.11 3.40 10.49
CA PRO A 258 6.32 4.79 10.11
C PRO A 258 6.73 5.68 11.28
N GLY A 259 7.20 6.89 10.98
CA GLY A 259 7.52 7.94 11.96
C GLY A 259 9.00 8.10 12.28
N GLU A 260 9.31 9.14 13.06
CA GLU A 260 10.69 9.56 13.36
C GLU A 260 11.46 8.52 14.19
N ASP A 261 10.78 7.79 15.07
CA ASP A 261 11.39 6.76 15.94
C ASP A 261 11.84 5.50 15.18
N ALA A 262 11.49 5.38 13.90
CA ALA A 262 11.86 4.23 13.07
C ALA A 262 13.37 3.95 13.08
N LEU A 263 14.21 4.99 12.98
CA LEU A 263 15.67 4.81 12.97
C LEU A 263 16.18 4.29 14.32
N ALA A 264 15.68 4.83 15.43
CA ALA A 264 16.05 4.38 16.77
C ALA A 264 15.67 2.91 16.96
N ARG A 265 14.47 2.52 16.51
CA ARG A 265 13.98 1.14 16.53
C ARG A 265 14.85 0.21 15.69
N VAL A 266 15.21 0.61 14.48
CA VAL A 266 16.09 -0.17 13.59
C VAL A 266 17.48 -0.35 14.19
N LYS A 267 18.07 0.70 14.77
CA LYS A 267 19.36 0.62 15.49
C LYS A 267 19.27 -0.36 16.67
N ALA A 268 18.23 -0.28 17.50
CA ALA A 268 18.03 -1.22 18.59
C ALA A 268 17.84 -2.67 18.12
N LEU A 269 17.20 -2.87 16.95
CA LEU A 269 17.02 -4.19 16.36
C LEU A 269 18.31 -4.78 15.77
N ILE A 270 19.30 -3.97 15.40
CA ILE A 270 20.63 -4.47 15.02
C ILE A 270 21.32 -5.13 16.21
N ASP A 271 21.13 -4.60 17.42
CA ASP A 271 21.70 -5.16 18.64
C ASP A 271 20.88 -6.34 19.20
N HIS A 272 19.76 -6.68 18.57
CA HIS A 272 18.89 -7.76 19.03
C HIS A 272 19.56 -9.14 18.86
N PRO A 273 19.45 -10.08 19.82
CA PRO A 273 20.11 -11.40 19.76
C PRO A 273 19.76 -12.26 18.54
N ARG A 274 18.61 -11.99 17.89
CA ARG A 274 18.17 -12.69 16.67
C ARG A 274 18.63 -12.01 15.38
N TYR A 275 19.25 -10.84 15.48
CA TYR A 275 19.90 -10.19 14.35
C TYR A 275 21.28 -10.80 14.11
N ASN A 276 21.60 -10.97 12.83
CA ASN A 276 22.86 -11.55 12.38
C ASN A 276 23.24 -10.87 11.06
N ALA A 277 24.24 -9.98 11.13
CA ALA A 277 24.75 -9.25 9.97
C ALA A 277 25.39 -10.16 8.90
N GLY A 278 25.81 -11.38 9.28
CA GLY A 278 26.34 -12.39 8.35
C GLY A 278 25.25 -13.09 7.52
N ASN A 279 23.96 -12.90 7.83
CA ASN A 279 22.85 -13.46 7.06
C ASN A 279 22.23 -12.40 6.12
N PRO A 280 22.38 -12.52 4.79
CA PRO A 280 21.84 -11.57 3.83
C PRO A 280 20.32 -11.35 3.92
N ASN A 281 19.56 -12.39 4.29
CA ASN A 281 18.11 -12.27 4.46
C ASN A 281 17.77 -11.42 5.69
N ARG A 282 18.51 -11.58 6.79
CA ARG A 282 18.33 -10.80 8.02
C ARG A 282 18.70 -9.33 7.81
N VAL A 283 19.80 -9.05 7.10
CA VAL A 283 20.19 -7.69 6.71
C VAL A 283 19.13 -7.06 5.81
N ARG A 284 18.64 -7.79 4.80
CA ARG A 284 17.57 -7.31 3.91
C ARG A 284 16.27 -7.05 4.69
N ALA A 285 15.91 -7.94 5.61
CA ALA A 285 14.70 -7.86 6.42
C ALA A 285 14.70 -6.65 7.36
N LEU A 286 15.85 -6.19 7.85
CA LEU A 286 15.93 -5.03 8.73
C LEU A 286 16.35 -3.77 7.97
N VAL A 287 17.62 -3.71 7.54
CA VAL A 287 18.22 -2.53 6.91
C VAL A 287 17.60 -2.26 5.54
N GLY A 288 17.41 -3.32 4.74
CA GLY A 288 16.79 -3.21 3.43
C GLY A 288 15.34 -2.71 3.51
N MET A 289 14.51 -3.32 4.35
CA MET A 289 13.11 -2.93 4.48
C MET A 289 12.93 -1.53 5.06
N TYR A 290 13.79 -1.10 6.01
CA TYR A 290 13.83 0.28 6.45
C TYR A 290 14.05 1.24 5.28
N ALA A 291 15.05 0.98 4.43
CA ALA A 291 15.37 1.85 3.31
C ALA A 291 14.34 1.81 2.16
N PHE A 292 13.75 0.64 1.86
CA PHE A 292 12.82 0.48 0.73
C PHE A 292 11.38 0.83 1.05
N SER A 293 10.96 0.65 2.30
CA SER A 293 9.54 0.58 2.64
C SER A 293 9.18 1.36 3.89
N ASN A 294 10.08 2.22 4.39
CA ASN A 294 9.78 3.17 5.45
C ASN A 294 10.14 4.61 5.02
N PRO A 295 9.41 5.20 4.07
CA PRO A 295 9.80 6.51 3.52
C PRO A 295 9.78 7.61 4.58
N THR A 296 8.90 7.56 5.59
CA THR A 296 8.88 8.52 6.72
C THR A 296 10.08 8.38 7.64
N GLY A 297 10.52 7.14 7.89
CA GLY A 297 11.62 6.85 8.81
C GLY A 297 12.99 6.93 8.16
N PHE A 298 13.10 6.58 6.88
CA PHE A 298 14.34 6.56 6.11
C PHE A 298 14.74 7.94 5.60
N ASN A 299 13.79 8.63 4.97
CA ASN A 299 14.02 9.99 4.51
C ASN A 299 13.74 10.92 5.69
N ARG A 300 14.64 11.04 6.67
CA ARG A 300 14.55 12.00 7.80
C ARG A 300 15.08 13.38 7.41
N ARG A 301 14.57 14.44 8.05
CA ARG A 301 14.89 15.83 7.64
C ARG A 301 16.32 16.18 7.97
N ASP A 302 16.82 15.59 9.06
CA ASP A 302 18.20 15.69 9.51
C ASP A 302 19.19 14.88 8.65
N GLY A 303 18.73 13.97 7.78
CA GLY A 303 19.59 13.11 6.97
C GLY A 303 20.18 11.89 7.70
N GLU A 304 19.81 11.64 8.96
CA GLU A 304 20.38 10.53 9.74
C GLU A 304 20.04 9.16 9.18
N GLY A 305 18.88 9.00 8.53
CA GLY A 305 18.53 7.75 7.86
C GLY A 305 19.46 7.40 6.70
N TYR A 306 19.89 8.40 5.93
CA TYR A 306 20.84 8.23 4.83
C TYR A 306 22.25 7.94 5.34
N ARG A 307 22.73 8.69 6.34
CA ARG A 307 24.05 8.45 6.97
C ARG A 307 24.13 7.08 7.62
N PHE A 308 23.05 6.65 8.29
CA PHE A 308 22.95 5.29 8.79
C PHE A 308 23.08 4.25 7.67
N LEU A 309 22.35 4.43 6.56
CA LEU A 309 22.43 3.51 5.43
C LEU A 309 23.82 3.47 4.82
N ALA A 310 24.46 4.62 4.61
CA ALA A 310 25.83 4.71 4.11
C ALA A 310 26.81 3.92 5.00
N GLY A 311 26.71 4.06 6.32
CA GLY A 311 27.49 3.26 7.27
C GLY A 311 27.23 1.75 7.14
N GLN A 312 25.97 1.34 7.01
CA GLN A 312 25.63 -0.08 6.76
C GLN A 312 26.20 -0.58 5.42
N ILE A 313 26.14 0.22 4.36
CA ILE A 313 26.68 -0.14 3.06
C ILE A 313 28.19 -0.33 3.12
N LEU A 314 28.94 0.54 3.79
CA LEU A 314 30.39 0.39 3.97
C LEU A 314 30.76 -0.90 4.71
N GLU A 315 29.90 -1.38 5.62
CA GLU A 315 30.07 -2.65 6.32
C GLU A 315 29.69 -3.89 5.50
N ILE A 316 28.69 -3.75 4.62
CA ILE A 316 28.13 -4.84 3.80
C ILE A 316 28.95 -5.04 2.54
N ASP A 317 29.35 -3.96 1.85
CA ASP A 317 29.93 -4.00 0.50
C ASP A 317 31.19 -4.87 0.39
N PRO A 318 32.17 -4.83 1.33
CA PRO A 318 33.34 -5.70 1.28
C PRO A 318 33.01 -7.21 1.40
N LYS A 319 31.88 -7.55 2.02
CA LYS A 319 31.45 -8.93 2.30
C LYS A 319 30.46 -9.43 1.26
N ASN A 320 29.57 -8.57 0.78
CA ASN A 320 28.49 -8.88 -0.14
C ASN A 320 28.11 -7.65 -0.99
N PRO A 321 28.87 -7.36 -2.05
CA PRO A 321 28.65 -6.17 -2.88
C PRO A 321 27.32 -6.22 -3.66
N GLN A 322 26.79 -7.41 -3.94
CA GLN A 322 25.48 -7.56 -4.59
C GLN A 322 24.34 -7.11 -3.67
N LEU A 323 24.40 -7.48 -2.39
CA LEU A 323 23.43 -7.02 -1.40
C LEU A 323 23.53 -5.51 -1.20
N ALA A 324 24.74 -4.97 -1.07
CA ALA A 324 24.98 -3.54 -0.95
C ALA A 324 24.39 -2.77 -2.15
N ALA A 325 24.74 -3.18 -3.38
CA ALA A 325 24.23 -2.58 -4.61
C ALA A 325 22.70 -2.65 -4.70
N ARG A 326 22.07 -3.76 -4.26
CA ARG A 326 20.61 -3.88 -4.21
C ARG A 326 20.02 -2.89 -3.23
N ILE A 327 20.55 -2.80 -2.01
CA ILE A 327 20.05 -1.87 -0.97
C ILE A 327 20.19 -0.42 -1.43
N LEU A 328 21.32 -0.03 -2.02
CA LEU A 328 21.57 1.31 -2.57
C LEU A 328 20.55 1.76 -3.62
N THR A 329 19.78 0.84 -4.23
CA THR A 329 18.68 1.24 -5.14
C THR A 329 17.58 2.04 -4.45
N SER A 330 17.46 1.98 -3.12
CA SER A 330 16.55 2.84 -2.35
C SER A 330 16.86 4.33 -2.51
N MET A 331 18.12 4.69 -2.80
CA MET A 331 18.55 6.08 -2.97
C MET A 331 18.19 6.67 -4.33
N ARG A 332 17.72 5.88 -5.32
CA ARG A 332 17.55 6.36 -6.70
C ARG A 332 16.52 7.50 -6.85
N SER A 333 15.53 7.55 -5.97
CA SER A 333 14.44 8.53 -6.01
C SER A 333 14.75 9.83 -5.25
N TRP A 334 15.98 10.03 -4.76
CA TRP A 334 16.33 11.20 -3.94
C TRP A 334 15.99 12.54 -4.61
N ARG A 335 16.09 12.63 -5.93
CA ARG A 335 15.78 13.84 -6.71
C ARG A 335 14.30 14.21 -6.70
N SER A 336 13.42 13.26 -6.36
CA SER A 336 11.98 13.49 -6.28
C SER A 336 11.57 14.01 -4.90
N LEU A 337 12.45 13.99 -3.90
CA LEU A 337 12.17 14.52 -2.56
C LEU A 337 12.14 16.05 -2.57
N GLU A 338 11.54 16.64 -1.54
CA GLU A 338 11.67 18.07 -1.28
C GLU A 338 13.14 18.48 -1.05
N PRO A 339 13.52 19.75 -1.31
CA PRO A 339 14.92 20.17 -1.38
C PRO A 339 15.80 19.80 -0.19
N THR A 340 15.29 19.90 1.04
CA THR A 340 16.07 19.64 2.26
C THR A 340 16.51 18.18 2.32
N ARG A 341 15.57 17.25 2.20
CA ARG A 341 15.85 15.80 2.13
C ARG A 341 16.66 15.43 0.91
N ALA A 342 16.42 16.06 -0.24
CA ALA A 342 17.15 15.80 -1.47
C ALA A 342 18.64 16.16 -1.31
N ASP A 343 18.96 17.30 -0.70
CA ASP A 343 20.34 17.71 -0.42
C ASP A 343 21.00 16.76 0.59
N GLN A 344 20.32 16.41 1.69
CA GLN A 344 20.84 15.44 2.66
C GLN A 344 21.11 14.06 2.05
N ALA A 345 20.25 13.60 1.15
CA ALA A 345 20.42 12.32 0.46
C ALA A 345 21.53 12.34 -0.59
N ARG A 346 21.80 13.50 -1.20
CA ARG A 346 22.90 13.69 -2.16
C ARG A 346 24.26 13.71 -1.45
N ASP A 347 24.31 14.31 -0.27
CA ASP A 347 25.55 14.50 0.49
C ASP A 347 26.00 13.22 1.20
N ALA A 348 25.07 12.33 1.56
CA ALA A 348 25.31 11.06 2.24
C ALA A 348 25.83 9.94 1.31
#